data_AF-A0A1A8FJR8-F1
#
_entry.id   AF-A0A1A8FJR8-F1
#
_cell.length_a   1.000
_cell.length_b   1.000
_cell.length_c   1.000
_cell.angle_alpha   90.00
_cell.angle_beta   90.00
_cell.angle_gamma   90.00
#
_symmetry.space_group_name_H-M   'P 1'
#
loop_
_entity.id
_entity.type
_entity.pdbx_description
1 polymer ?
#
loop_
_entity_poly.entity_id
_entity_poly.type
_entity_poly.pdbx_seq_one_letter_code
_entity_poly.pdbx_strand_id
1 'polypeptide(L)'
;REQRGARTEPKVPVQNNKAFTVIPPNPKKRREIQKKAEAELAALEELRLSRAMSYVSINPSSVGGCLSLEEVRRKQQQEMMQAKRKPKLLLRKQVVEETPVLTR
;
A
#
# COMPACT_ATOMS: atom_id res chain seq x y z
N ARG A 1 -12.63 -16.80 -47.16
CA ARG A 1 -13.53 -17.69 -46.40
C ARG A 1 -12.80 -18.12 -45.12
N GLU A 2 -12.75 -17.25 -44.11
CA GLU A 2 -12.12 -17.57 -42.84
C GLU A 2 -13.03 -18.51 -42.04
N GLN A 3 -12.51 -19.70 -41.76
CA GLN A 3 -13.19 -20.71 -40.98
C GLN A 3 -13.20 -20.26 -39.52
N ARG A 4 -14.37 -19.78 -39.05
CA ARG A 4 -14.63 -19.61 -37.62
C ARG A 4 -14.59 -20.99 -36.99
N GLY A 5 -13.47 -21.33 -36.35
CA GLY A 5 -13.32 -22.55 -35.56
C GLY A 5 -14.44 -22.60 -34.51
N ALA A 6 -15.29 -23.60 -34.61
CA ALA A 6 -16.36 -23.84 -33.65
C ALA A 6 -15.73 -24.17 -32.29
N ARG A 7 -15.77 -23.19 -31.37
CA ARG A 7 -15.29 -23.33 -30.00
C ARG A 7 -16.20 -24.32 -29.26
N THR A 8 -15.82 -25.58 -29.24
CA THR A 8 -16.45 -26.63 -28.45
C THR A 8 -16.04 -26.44 -26.99
N GLU A 9 -16.77 -25.60 -26.25
CA GLU A 9 -16.62 -25.59 -24.80
C GLU A 9 -17.21 -26.89 -24.24
N PRO A 10 -16.49 -27.64 -23.40
CA PRO A 10 -17.01 -28.86 -22.81
C PRO A 10 -18.21 -28.51 -21.92
N LYS A 11 -19.38 -29.04 -22.29
CA LYS A 11 -20.63 -28.86 -21.56
C LYS A 11 -20.49 -29.61 -20.23
N VAL A 12 -20.24 -28.87 -19.15
CA VAL A 12 -20.03 -29.47 -17.82
C VAL A 12 -21.33 -30.16 -17.40
N PRO A 13 -21.31 -31.44 -16.98
CA PRO A 13 -22.53 -32.14 -16.58
C PRO A 13 -23.17 -31.41 -15.40
N VAL A 14 -24.42 -31.02 -15.59
CA VAL A 14 -25.23 -30.34 -14.58
C VAL A 14 -25.70 -31.39 -13.58
N GLN A 15 -25.27 -31.28 -12.32
CA GLN A 15 -25.62 -32.23 -11.27
C GLN A 15 -26.98 -31.85 -10.68
N ASN A 16 -28.00 -32.70 -10.84
CA ASN A 16 -29.35 -32.45 -10.33
C ASN A 16 -29.61 -33.26 -9.06
N ASN A 17 -29.99 -32.57 -7.98
CA ASN A 17 -30.26 -33.16 -6.67
C ASN A 17 -31.75 -33.11 -6.32
N LYS A 18 -32.63 -33.56 -7.23
CA LYS A 18 -34.12 -33.57 -7.14
C LYS A 18 -34.77 -32.19 -6.86
N ALA A 19 -34.42 -31.51 -5.77
CA ALA A 19 -34.92 -30.21 -5.35
C ALA A 19 -34.08 -29.02 -5.86
N PHE A 20 -32.81 -29.21 -6.19
CA PHE A 20 -31.95 -28.14 -6.71
C PHE A 20 -30.91 -28.64 -7.70
N THR A 21 -30.33 -27.71 -8.45
CA THR A 21 -29.28 -27.96 -9.44
C THR A 21 -27.95 -27.37 -8.96
N VAL A 22 -26.89 -28.17 -9.00
CA VAL A 22 -25.52 -27.74 -8.71
C VAL A 22 -24.81 -27.42 -10.02
N ILE A 23 -24.39 -26.16 -10.15
CA ILE A 23 -23.55 -25.71 -11.26
C ILE A 23 -22.11 -25.61 -10.74
N PRO A 24 -21.21 -26.52 -11.13
CA PRO A 24 -19.82 -26.47 -10.68
C PRO A 24 -19.09 -25.25 -11.25
N PRO A 25 -18.10 -24.70 -10.52
CA PRO A 25 -17.34 -23.54 -10.96
C PRO A 25 -16.58 -23.83 -12.26
N ASN A 26 -16.65 -22.90 -13.21
CA ASN A 26 -16.05 -23.09 -14.53
C ASN A 26 -14.53 -23.35 -14.43
N PRO A 27 -14.04 -24.53 -14.88
CA PRO A 27 -12.64 -24.92 -14.73
C PRO A 27 -11.68 -24.07 -15.56
N LYS A 28 -12.15 -23.51 -16.69
CA LYS A 28 -11.36 -22.60 -17.52
C LYS A 28 -11.14 -21.27 -16.82
N LYS A 29 -12.22 -20.65 -16.31
CA LYS A 29 -12.12 -19.43 -15.52
C LYS A 29 -11.27 -19.63 -14.27
N ARG A 30 -11.41 -20.77 -13.59
CA ARG A 30 -10.56 -21.14 -12.44
C ARG A 30 -9.07 -21.10 -12.81
N ARG A 31 -8.68 -21.78 -13.90
CA ARG A 31 -7.29 -21.80 -14.38
C ARG A 31 -6.78 -20.41 -14.77
N GLU A 32 -7.61 -19.61 -15.44
CA GLU A 32 -7.27 -18.24 -15.81
C GLU A 32 -7.00 -17.35 -14.59
N ILE A 33 -7.84 -17.47 -13.54
CA ILE A 33 -7.66 -16.75 -12.27
C ILE A 33 -6.38 -17.22 -11.57
N GLN A 34 -6.15 -18.53 -11.49
CA GLN A 34 -4.94 -19.09 -10.87
C GLN A 34 -3.67 -18.59 -11.56
N LYS A 35 -3.64 -18.61 -12.90
CA LYS A 35 -2.49 -18.11 -13.67
C LYS A 35 -2.22 -16.63 -13.42
N LYS A 36 -3.28 -15.81 -13.30
CA LYS A 36 -3.15 -14.38 -12.98
C LYS A 36 -2.59 -14.17 -11.57
N ALA A 37 -3.11 -14.91 -10.58
CA ALA A 37 -2.64 -14.83 -9.21
C ALA A 37 -1.16 -15.23 -9.08
N GLU A 38 -0.74 -16.29 -9.78
CA GLU A 38 0.65 -16.73 -9.83
C GLU A 38 1.56 -15.67 -10.47
N ALA A 39 1.14 -15.08 -11.60
CA ALA A 39 1.89 -14.03 -12.27
C ALA A 39 2.03 -12.76 -11.40
N GLU A 40 0.97 -12.38 -10.67
CA GLU A 40 1.00 -11.24 -9.75
C GLU A 40 1.94 -11.49 -8.56
N LEU A 41 1.91 -12.69 -7.98
CA LEU A 41 2.85 -13.08 -6.92
C LEU A 41 4.31 -13.00 -7.41
N ALA A 42 4.61 -13.55 -8.59
CA ALA A 42 5.94 -13.48 -9.18
C ALA A 42 6.40 -12.03 -9.43
N ALA A 43 5.53 -11.19 -10.01
CA ALA A 43 5.83 -9.78 -10.24
C ALA A 43 6.07 -9.00 -8.93
N LEU A 44 5.34 -9.36 -7.87
CA LEU A 44 5.50 -8.74 -6.56
C LEU A 44 6.82 -9.14 -5.88
N GLU A 45 7.29 -10.37 -6.08
CA GLU A 45 8.61 -10.82 -5.65
C GLU A 45 9.73 -10.13 -6.44
N GLU A 46 9.60 -10.03 -7.76
CA GLU A 46 10.53 -9.28 -8.61
C GLU A 46 10.60 -7.79 -8.22
N LEU A 47 9.44 -7.16 -7.95
CA LEU A 47 9.40 -5.79 -7.45
C LEU A 47 10.07 -5.68 -6.08
N ARG A 48 9.87 -6.65 -5.19
CA ARG A 48 10.55 -6.68 -3.90
C ARG A 48 12.06 -6.79 -4.06
N LEU A 49 12.55 -7.64 -4.96
CA LEU A 49 13.99 -7.80 -5.21
C LEU A 49 14.61 -6.57 -5.89
N SER A 50 13.91 -5.97 -6.85
CA SER A 50 14.38 -4.75 -7.53
C SER A 50 14.29 -3.50 -6.65
N ARG A 51 13.27 -3.40 -5.79
CA ARG A 51 13.08 -2.30 -4.83
C ARG A 51 13.82 -2.52 -3.52
N ALA A 52 14.28 -3.74 -3.21
CA ALA A 52 15.12 -4.00 -2.07
C ALA A 52 16.42 -3.22 -2.26
N MET A 53 16.41 -1.99 -1.76
CA MET A 53 17.61 -1.20 -1.55
C MET A 53 18.49 -2.08 -0.67
N SER A 54 19.63 -2.52 -1.20
CA SER A 54 20.68 -3.06 -0.33
C SER A 54 20.91 -2.02 0.76
N TYR A 55 21.07 -2.45 2.01
CA TYR A 55 21.32 -1.53 3.09
C TYR A 55 22.61 -0.74 2.77
N VAL A 56 22.46 0.50 2.30
CA VAL A 56 23.58 1.37 1.95
C VAL A 56 24.04 2.04 3.23
N SER A 57 25.05 1.44 3.87
CA SER A 57 25.76 2.04 4.99
C SER A 57 26.88 2.93 4.46
N ILE A 58 26.54 4.16 4.07
CA ILE A 58 27.52 5.19 3.72
C ILE A 58 27.84 6.04 4.94
N ASN A 59 29.12 6.31 5.16
CA ASN A 59 29.54 7.30 6.13
C ASN A 59 29.03 8.68 5.70
N PRO A 60 28.48 9.50 6.60
CA PRO A 60 27.97 10.82 6.24
C PRO A 60 29.11 11.66 5.66
N SER A 61 28.99 12.06 4.39
CA SER A 61 29.94 12.96 3.74
C SER A 61 29.52 14.42 3.93
N SER A 62 30.48 15.35 3.83
CA SER A 62 30.19 16.78 3.82
C SER A 62 29.32 17.13 2.61
N VAL A 63 28.22 17.84 2.84
CA VAL A 63 27.26 18.28 1.81
C VAL A 63 27.52 19.74 1.44
N GLY A 64 28.75 20.05 1.03
CA GLY A 64 29.15 21.41 0.66
C GLY A 64 29.18 22.39 1.85
N GLY A 65 30.35 22.99 2.11
CA GLY A 65 30.58 23.84 3.28
C GLY A 65 30.99 23.05 4.54
N CYS A 66 30.93 23.69 5.71
CA CYS A 66 31.44 23.16 6.99
C CYS A 66 30.47 22.26 7.75
N LEU A 67 29.27 21.99 7.21
CA LEU A 67 28.24 21.21 7.90
C LEU A 67 28.17 19.79 7.34
N SER A 68 28.12 18.82 8.27
CA SER A 68 27.91 17.42 7.96
C SER A 68 26.44 17.13 7.58
N LEU A 69 26.22 16.10 6.78
CA LEU A 69 24.87 15.61 6.44
C LEU A 69 24.06 15.22 7.69
N GLU A 70 24.73 14.75 8.75
CA GLU A 70 24.11 14.44 10.04
C GLU A 70 23.59 15.69 10.74
N GLU A 71 24.36 16.78 10.76
CA GLU A 71 23.94 18.06 11.34
C GLU A 71 22.76 18.66 10.59
N VAL A 72 22.77 18.60 9.26
CA VAL A 72 21.65 19.06 8.41
C VAL A 72 20.39 18.26 8.74
N ARG A 73 20.48 16.93 8.80
CA ARG A 73 19.35 16.05 9.13
C ARG A 73 18.81 16.30 10.54
N ARG A 74 19.69 16.47 11.53
CA ARG A 74 19.32 16.78 12.92
C ARG A 74 18.59 18.12 13.01
N LYS A 75 19.10 19.15 12.33
CA LYS A 75 18.48 20.48 12.30
C LYS A 75 17.08 20.43 11.69
N GLN A 76 16.92 19.75 10.55
CA GLN A 76 15.63 19.59 9.89
C GLN A 76 14.61 18.84 10.76
N GLN A 77 15.03 17.79 11.47
CA GLN A 77 14.17 17.07 12.42
C GLN A 77 13.74 17.96 13.58
N GLN A 78 14.65 18.77 14.13
CA GLN A 78 14.36 19.70 15.21
C GLN A 78 13.36 20.78 14.78
N GLU A 79 13.54 21.36 13.59
CA GLU A 79 12.61 22.34 13.01
C GLU A 79 11.22 21.74 12.79
N MET A 80 11.14 20.54 12.23
CA MET A 80 9.87 19.82 12.07
C MET A 80 9.18 19.57 13.42
N MET A 81 9.92 19.15 14.44
CA MET A 81 9.38 18.93 15.79
C MET A 81 8.85 20.23 16.42
N GLN A 82 9.57 21.34 16.26
CA GLN A 82 9.11 22.64 16.75
C GLN A 82 7.88 23.14 15.98
N ALA A 83 7.87 23.01 14.65
CA ALA A 83 6.74 23.36 13.82
C ALA A 83 5.47 22.58 14.20
N LYS A 84 5.59 21.29 14.57
CA LYS A 84 4.47 20.47 15.07
C LYS A 84 3.99 20.86 16.47
N ARG A 85 4.82 21.52 17.29
CA ARG A 85 4.47 21.95 18.66
C ARG A 85 3.75 23.30 18.69
N LYS A 86 4.10 24.24 17.79
CA LYS A 86 3.47 25.57 17.69
C LYS A 86 1.93 25.53 17.52
N PRO A 87 1.33 24.70 16.65
CA PRO A 87 -0.13 24.66 16.50
C PRO A 87 -0.85 24.13 17.76
N LYS A 88 -0.22 23.20 18.51
CA LYS A 88 -0.81 22.65 19.76
C LYS A 88 -0.83 23.66 20.90
N LEU A 89 0.13 24.59 20.93
CA LEU A 89 0.17 25.67 21.92
C LEU A 89 -0.84 26.77 21.62
N LEU A 90 -1.07 27.09 20.34
CA LEU A 90 -2.09 28.07 19.94
C LEU A 90 -3.51 27.55 20.22
N LEU A 91 -3.77 26.28 19.91
CA LEU A 91 -5.05 25.62 20.25
C LEU A 91 -5.30 25.58 21.76
N ARG A 92 -4.28 25.28 22.59
CA ARG A 92 -4.45 25.29 24.05
C ARG A 92 -4.71 26.68 24.63
N LYS A 93 -4.10 27.74 24.07
CA LYS A 93 -4.35 29.11 24.55
C LYS A 93 -5.78 29.57 24.25
N GLN A 94 -6.33 29.23 23.08
CA GLN A 94 -7.73 29.56 22.76
C GLN A 94 -8.73 28.81 23.65
N VAL A 95 -8.49 27.52 23.94
CA VAL A 95 -9.40 26.72 24.79
C VAL A 95 -9.41 27.16 26.25
N VAL A 96 -8.32 27.75 26.77
CA VAL A 96 -8.26 28.24 28.17
C VAL A 96 -8.94 29.61 28.34
N GLU A 97 -8.96 30.45 27.31
CA GLU A 97 -9.62 31.77 27.36
C GLU A 97 -11.16 31.68 27.25
N GLU A 98 -11.71 30.63 26.64
CA GLU A 98 -13.16 30.51 26.39
C GLU A 98 -13.98 29.87 27.53
N THR A 99 -13.37 29.50 28.67
CA THR A 99 -14.13 29.02 29.84
C THR A 99 -14.37 30.16 30.84
N PRO A 100 -15.55 30.80 30.88
CA PRO A 100 -15.89 31.71 31.98
C PRO A 100 -16.07 30.87 33.25
N VAL A 101 -15.12 31.02 34.17
CA VAL A 101 -15.22 30.45 35.52
C VAL A 101 -16.34 31.21 36.25
N LEU A 102 -17.54 30.64 36.24
CA LEU A 102 -18.66 31.06 37.09
C LEU A 102 -18.34 30.66 38.54
N THR A 103 -17.74 31.56 39.30
CA THR A 103 -17.68 31.46 40.77
C THR A 103 -18.89 32.17 41.38
N ARG A 104 -19.56 31.42 42.28
CA ARG A 104 -20.73 31.79 43.07
C ARG A 104 -20.58 33.08 43.87
#